data_AF-A0A349CZ28-F1
#
_entry.id   AF-A0A349CZ28-F1
#
_cell.length_a   1.000
_cell.length_b   1.000
_cell.length_c   1.000
_cell.angle_alpha   90.00
_cell.angle_beta   90.00
_cell.angle_gamma   90.00
#
_symmetry.space_group_name_H-M   'P 1'
#
loop_
_entity.id
_entity.type
_entity.pdbx_description
1 polymer ?
#
loop_
_entity_poly.entity_id
_entity_poly.type
_entity_poly.pdbx_seq_one_letter_code
_entity_poly.pdbx_strand_id
1 'polypeptide(L)'
;MTESTPVDRATSGPFDDSEANPVRPYIDLGGIKILPRDGLNLRLEVEEQTKRIVAVGLDYAESTLQVQPFAAPRSSGLWDETREQIREQVRTQGGRVEEREGPLGHELLAEVPVSAADGSTGKRLAR
;
A
#
# COMPACT_ATOMS: atom_id res chain seq x y z
N MET A 1 16.16 1.93 15.79
CA MET A 1 15.15 1.61 14.76
C MET A 1 13.81 2.02 15.32
N THR A 2 13.32 3.18 14.91
CA THR A 2 11.98 3.67 15.29
C THR A 2 10.98 2.95 14.40
N GLU A 3 10.15 2.11 15.02
CA GLU A 3 9.01 1.47 14.37
C GLU A 3 8.12 2.57 13.76
N SER A 4 7.84 2.49 12.47
CA SER A 4 7.03 3.46 11.71
C SER A 4 5.55 3.31 12.08
N THR A 5 5.21 3.61 13.33
CA THR A 5 3.85 3.45 13.85
C THR A 5 3.11 4.79 13.81
N PRO A 6 1.92 4.86 13.20
CA PRO A 6 1.07 6.06 13.21
C PRO A 6 0.83 6.59 14.61
N VAL A 7 0.86 7.92 14.78
CA VAL A 7 0.52 8.55 16.06
C VAL A 7 -0.94 8.29 16.44
N ASP A 8 -1.83 8.17 15.46
CA ASP A 8 -3.27 7.95 15.65
C ASP A 8 -3.70 6.49 15.42
N ARG A 9 -2.76 5.53 15.43
CA ARG A 9 -3.01 4.09 15.21
C ARG A 9 -4.16 3.58 16.09
N ALA A 10 -4.18 3.97 17.35
CA ALA A 10 -5.19 3.52 18.32
C ALA A 10 -6.64 3.90 17.94
N THR A 11 -6.83 4.93 17.11
CA THR A 11 -8.16 5.43 16.70
C THR A 11 -8.46 5.26 15.22
N SER A 12 -7.43 5.32 14.37
CA SER A 12 -7.56 5.33 12.90
C SER A 12 -7.05 4.04 12.25
N GLY A 13 -6.39 3.18 13.02
CA GLY A 13 -5.72 1.99 12.53
C GLY A 13 -4.41 2.31 11.79
N PRO A 14 -3.80 1.32 11.09
CA PRO A 14 -4.26 -0.07 10.98
C PRO A 14 -4.34 -0.74 12.35
N PHE A 15 -5.42 -1.51 12.54
CA PHE A 15 -5.71 -2.20 13.80
C PHE A 15 -5.19 -3.64 13.73
N ASP A 16 -4.62 -4.12 14.83
CA ASP A 16 -4.42 -5.55 15.03
C ASP A 16 -5.78 -6.26 15.21
N ASP A 17 -5.80 -7.57 15.01
CA ASP A 17 -7.02 -8.39 15.13
C ASP A 17 -7.69 -8.23 16.50
N SER A 18 -6.91 -8.10 17.58
CA SER A 18 -7.41 -7.87 18.94
C SER A 18 -7.99 -6.48 19.17
N GLU A 19 -7.66 -5.50 18.32
CA GLU A 19 -8.09 -4.11 18.44
C GLU A 19 -9.38 -3.84 17.62
N ALA A 20 -9.65 -4.66 16.59
CA ALA A 20 -10.80 -4.52 15.73
C ALA A 20 -12.11 -5.00 16.38
N ASN A 21 -13.24 -4.36 16.06
CA ASN A 21 -14.56 -4.78 16.54
C ASN A 21 -14.99 -6.09 15.84
N PRO A 22 -15.02 -7.25 16.52
CA PRO A 22 -15.23 -8.54 15.88
C PRO A 22 -16.64 -8.74 15.30
N VAL A 23 -17.60 -7.87 15.65
CA VAL A 23 -19.00 -7.98 15.21
C VAL A 23 -19.19 -7.44 13.78
N ARG A 24 -18.23 -6.70 13.22
CA ARG A 24 -18.35 -6.17 11.87
C ARG A 24 -18.10 -7.25 10.81
N PRO A 25 -18.83 -7.25 9.68
CA PRO A 25 -18.68 -8.26 8.63
C PRO A 25 -17.45 -7.96 7.77
N TYR A 26 -16.25 -8.19 8.32
CA TYR A 26 -15.01 -8.05 7.56
C TYR A 26 -14.89 -9.11 6.47
N ILE A 27 -14.31 -8.72 5.34
CA ILE A 27 -13.79 -9.63 4.33
C ILE A 27 -12.40 -10.04 4.78
N ASP A 28 -12.23 -11.32 5.12
CA ASP A 28 -10.95 -11.90 5.53
C ASP A 28 -10.15 -12.36 4.30
N LEU A 29 -8.95 -11.80 4.13
CA LEU A 29 -8.04 -12.09 3.02
C LEU A 29 -6.72 -12.71 3.53
N GLY A 30 -6.73 -13.24 4.75
CA GLY A 30 -5.58 -13.86 5.41
C GLY A 30 -4.75 -12.85 6.18
N GLY A 31 -3.83 -12.16 5.50
CA GLY A 31 -2.92 -11.19 6.14
C GLY A 31 -3.55 -9.85 6.48
N ILE A 32 -4.74 -9.56 5.91
CA ILE A 32 -5.49 -8.33 6.12
C ILE A 32 -6.99 -8.62 6.14
N LYS A 33 -7.74 -7.83 6.90
CA LYS A 33 -9.21 -7.84 6.94
C LYS A 33 -9.73 -6.48 6.51
N ILE A 34 -10.71 -6.47 5.61
CA ILE A 34 -11.23 -5.23 5.01
C ILE A 34 -12.71 -5.09 5.35
N LEU A 35 -13.09 -3.91 5.87
CA LEU A 35 -14.48 -3.59 6.12
C LEU A 35 -15.14 -3.15 4.79
N PRO A 36 -16.11 -3.89 4.25
CA PRO A 36 -16.82 -3.47 3.05
C PRO A 36 -17.56 -2.15 3.30
N ARG A 37 -17.63 -1.32 2.26
CA ARG A 37 -18.35 -0.03 2.24
C ARG A 37 -19.07 0.10 0.92
N ASP A 38 -20.19 0.81 0.90
CA ASP A 38 -20.91 1.08 -0.34
C ASP A 38 -20.00 1.85 -1.32
N GLY A 39 -19.94 1.38 -2.56
CA GLY A 39 -19.06 1.95 -3.59
C GLY A 39 -17.58 1.56 -3.50
N LEU A 40 -17.18 0.72 -2.54
CA LEU A 40 -15.84 0.14 -2.48
C LEU A 40 -15.77 -1.08 -3.40
N ASN A 41 -14.96 -0.99 -4.46
CA ASN A 41 -14.65 -2.13 -5.32
C ASN A 41 -13.35 -2.78 -4.87
N LEU A 42 -13.36 -4.12 -4.72
CA LEU A 42 -12.18 -4.89 -4.37
C LEU A 42 -11.68 -5.69 -5.58
N ARG A 43 -10.38 -5.63 -5.84
CA ARG A 43 -9.66 -6.49 -6.79
C ARG A 43 -8.61 -7.30 -6.04
N LEU A 44 -8.65 -8.61 -6.16
CA LEU A 44 -7.66 -9.49 -5.55
C LEU A 44 -6.57 -9.82 -6.55
N GLU A 45 -5.31 -9.61 -6.15
CA GLU A 45 -4.15 -10.08 -6.90
C GLU A 45 -3.69 -11.41 -6.30
N VAL A 46 -3.73 -12.45 -7.12
CA VAL A 46 -3.43 -13.82 -6.69
C VAL A 46 -2.17 -14.32 -7.39
N GLU A 47 -1.21 -14.81 -6.61
CA GLU A 47 -0.04 -15.48 -7.16
C GLU A 47 -0.46 -16.81 -7.79
N GLU A 48 -0.17 -16.98 -9.09
CA GLU A 48 -0.72 -18.09 -9.86
C GLU A 48 -0.23 -19.46 -9.37
N GLN A 49 0.99 -19.55 -8.87
CA GLN A 49 1.62 -20.80 -8.42
C GLN A 49 1.05 -21.30 -7.10
N THR A 50 0.92 -20.41 -6.10
CA THR A 50 0.48 -20.79 -4.76
C THR A 50 -1.01 -20.55 -4.52
N LYS A 51 -1.68 -19.85 -5.44
CA LYS A 51 -3.05 -19.36 -5.31
C LYS A 51 -3.26 -18.47 -4.08
N ARG A 52 -2.19 -17.89 -3.53
CA ARG A 52 -2.26 -16.96 -2.41
C ARG A 52 -2.56 -15.56 -2.89
N ILE A 53 -3.37 -14.84 -2.12
CA ILE A 53 -3.60 -13.41 -2.32
C ILE A 53 -2.31 -12.70 -1.92
N VAL A 54 -1.70 -11.99 -2.85
CA VAL A 54 -0.47 -11.22 -2.61
C VAL A 54 -0.76 -9.75 -2.38
N ALA A 55 -1.75 -9.19 -3.06
CA ALA A 55 -2.15 -7.81 -2.88
C ALA A 55 -3.66 -7.64 -3.10
N VAL A 56 -4.18 -6.51 -2.62
CA VAL A 56 -5.58 -6.14 -2.76
C VAL A 56 -5.66 -4.71 -3.26
N GLY A 57 -6.28 -4.54 -4.43
CA GLY A 57 -6.68 -3.25 -4.97
C GLY A 57 -8.04 -2.84 -4.43
N LEU A 58 -8.16 -1.59 -4.02
CA LEU A 58 -9.35 -0.95 -3.51
C LEU A 58 -9.63 0.27 -4.36
N ASP A 59 -10.79 0.34 -5.01
CA ASP A 59 -11.25 1.59 -5.63
C ASP A 59 -12.44 2.15 -4.87
N TYR A 60 -12.34 3.42 -4.54
CA TYR A 60 -13.37 4.13 -3.78
C TYR A 60 -13.29 5.62 -4.07
N ALA A 61 -14.42 6.26 -4.37
CA ALA A 61 -14.52 7.71 -4.59
C ALA A 61 -13.42 8.26 -5.54
N GLU A 62 -13.32 7.67 -6.74
CA GLU A 62 -12.33 8.03 -7.79
C GLU A 62 -10.86 7.87 -7.39
N SER A 63 -10.60 7.23 -6.25
CA SER A 63 -9.27 6.91 -5.75
C SER A 63 -9.02 5.41 -5.82
N THR A 64 -7.77 5.03 -6.11
CA THR A 64 -7.31 3.65 -6.07
C THR A 64 -6.22 3.51 -5.01
N LEU A 65 -6.33 2.48 -4.18
CA LEU A 65 -5.35 2.10 -3.18
C LEU A 65 -4.97 0.63 -3.39
N GLN A 66 -3.68 0.32 -3.43
CA GLN A 66 -3.19 -1.05 -3.42
C GLN A 66 -2.55 -1.35 -2.07
N VAL A 67 -2.95 -2.47 -1.46
CA VAL A 67 -2.43 -2.92 -0.17
C VAL A 67 -1.76 -4.27 -0.35
N GLN A 68 -0.48 -4.35 0.02
CA GLN A 68 0.32 -5.58 -0.07
C GLN A 68 0.88 -5.93 1.32
N PRO A 69 0.36 -6.96 2.00
CA PRO A 69 0.89 -7.38 3.29
C PRO A 69 2.20 -8.18 3.11
N PHE A 70 3.23 -7.79 3.86
CA PHE A 70 4.49 -8.51 3.93
C PHE A 70 4.75 -9.01 5.34
N ALA A 71 5.23 -10.25 5.46
CA ALA A 71 5.73 -10.77 6.73
C ALA A 71 7.20 -10.37 6.88
N ALA A 72 7.49 -9.36 7.69
CA ALA A 72 8.87 -8.98 7.99
C ALA A 72 9.59 -10.08 8.79
N PRO A 73 10.90 -10.29 8.57
CA PRO A 73 11.72 -11.13 9.44
C PRO A 73 11.64 -10.67 10.90
N ARG A 74 11.74 -11.59 11.86
CA ARG A 74 11.72 -11.24 13.30
C ARG A 74 12.89 -10.36 13.74
N SER A 75 13.96 -10.29 12.94
CA SER A 75 15.22 -9.63 13.27
C SER A 75 15.37 -8.22 12.70
N SER A 76 14.56 -7.83 11.70
CA SER A 76 14.72 -6.56 10.99
C SER A 76 13.44 -6.15 10.27
N GLY A 77 13.20 -4.85 10.17
CA GLY A 77 12.12 -4.31 9.34
C GLY A 77 12.42 -4.48 7.85
N LEU A 78 11.41 -4.86 7.06
CA LEU A 78 11.52 -5.00 5.60
C LEU A 78 11.30 -3.65 4.88
N TRP A 79 10.61 -2.71 5.54
CA TRP A 79 10.10 -1.51 4.88
C TRP A 79 11.20 -0.59 4.34
N ASP A 80 12.30 -0.41 5.06
CA ASP A 80 13.42 0.42 4.60
C ASP A 80 14.04 -0.13 3.31
N GLU A 81 14.21 -1.46 3.23
CA GLU A 81 14.73 -2.13 2.04
C GLU A 81 13.73 -2.02 0.87
N THR A 82 12.44 -2.27 1.12
CA THR A 82 11.39 -2.13 0.10
C THR A 82 11.31 -0.71 -0.44
N ARG A 83 11.41 0.32 0.42
CA ARG A 83 11.42 1.72 -0.01
C ARG A 83 12.62 2.05 -0.90
N GLU A 84 13.80 1.53 -0.58
CA GLU A 84 14.98 1.71 -1.44
C GLU A 84 14.78 1.06 -2.81
N GLN A 85 14.24 -0.16 -2.85
CA GLN A 85 13.94 -0.86 -4.10
C GLN A 85 12.92 -0.09 -4.97
N ILE A 86 11.84 0.42 -4.36
CA ILE A 86 10.83 1.23 -5.08
C ILE A 86 11.46 2.52 -5.61
N ARG A 87 12.30 3.19 -4.81
CA ARG A 87 13.00 4.41 -5.23
C ARG A 87 13.85 4.17 -6.47
N GLU A 88 14.66 3.12 -6.45
CA GLU A 88 15.55 2.80 -7.57
C GLU A 88 14.76 2.43 -8.83
N GLN A 89 13.66 1.69 -8.66
CA GLN A 89 12.76 1.36 -9.76
C GLN A 89 12.15 2.62 -10.39
N VAL A 90 11.67 3.58 -9.60
CA VAL A 90 11.11 4.84 -10.12
C VAL A 90 12.20 5.68 -10.82
N ARG A 91 13.40 5.76 -10.24
CA ARG A 91 14.53 6.46 -10.87
C ARG A 91 14.90 5.86 -12.23
N THR A 92 14.92 4.54 -12.33
CA THR A 92 15.16 3.81 -13.59
C THR A 92 14.12 4.15 -14.66
N GLN A 93 12.88 4.45 -14.25
CA GLN A 93 11.80 4.91 -15.15
C GLN A 93 11.89 6.41 -15.50
N GLY A 94 12.97 7.10 -15.10
CA GLY A 94 13.12 8.54 -15.29
C GLY A 94 12.25 9.39 -14.36
N GLY A 95 11.66 8.77 -13.33
CA GLY A 95 10.84 9.44 -12.33
C GLY A 95 11.65 10.08 -11.20
N ARG A 96 10.96 10.87 -10.40
CA ARG A 96 11.49 11.48 -9.17
C ARG A 96 10.78 10.87 -7.97
N VAL A 97 11.51 10.71 -6.86
CA VAL A 97 10.97 10.20 -5.61
C VAL A 97 11.42 11.09 -4.47
N GLU A 98 10.50 11.41 -3.58
CA GLU A 98 10.76 12.13 -2.33
C GLU A 98 10.33 11.26 -1.15
N GLU A 99 11.18 11.17 -0.13
CA GLU A 99 10.79 10.57 1.16
C GLU A 99 10.08 11.60 2.02
N ARG A 100 8.99 11.21 2.67
CA ARG A 100 8.27 12.03 3.64
C ARG A 100 7.87 11.21 4.85
N GLU A 101 7.60 11.90 5.94
CA GLU A 101 6.92 11.32 7.09
C GLU A 101 5.41 11.52 6.92
N GLY A 102 4.68 10.42 6.81
CA GLY A 102 3.25 10.38 6.62
C GLY A 102 2.53 9.81 7.84
N PRO A 103 1.19 9.70 7.75
CA PRO A 103 0.39 9.14 8.85
C PRO A 103 0.77 7.69 9.15
N LEU A 104 1.25 6.92 8.16
CA LEU A 104 1.70 5.54 8.34
C LEU A 104 3.23 5.39 8.52
N GLY A 105 3.88 6.48 8.95
CA GLY A 105 5.33 6.56 9.04
C GLY A 105 5.97 6.94 7.71
N HIS A 106 7.17 6.44 7.44
CA HIS A 106 7.90 6.85 6.24
C HIS A 106 7.21 6.43 4.93
N GLU A 107 6.96 7.38 4.04
CA GLU A 107 6.29 7.18 2.75
C GLU A 107 7.13 7.73 1.59
N LEU A 108 6.83 7.29 0.37
CA LEU A 108 7.46 7.76 -0.86
C LEU A 108 6.43 8.50 -1.71
N LEU A 109 6.73 9.73 -2.09
CA LEU A 109 5.99 10.42 -3.15
C LEU A 109 6.75 10.25 -4.46
N ALA A 110 6.18 9.52 -5.41
CA ALA A 110 6.76 9.25 -6.71
C ALA A 110 6.09 10.08 -7.81
N GLU A 111 6.90 10.72 -8.66
CA GLU A 111 6.49 11.37 -9.89
C GLU A 111 7.09 10.60 -11.07
N VAL A 112 6.25 9.84 -11.78
CA VAL A 112 6.68 9.00 -12.91
C VAL A 112 6.26 9.65 -14.22
N PRO A 113 7.17 9.83 -15.19
CA PRO A 113 6.79 10.29 -16.53
C PRO A 113 5.91 9.23 -17.20
N VAL A 114 4.81 9.67 -17.81
CA VAL A 114 3.90 8.80 -18.57
C VAL A 114 3.79 9.32 -19.98
N SER A 115 3.94 8.45 -20.97
CA SER A 115 3.67 8.78 -22.37
C SER A 115 2.22 8.46 -22.68
N ALA A 116 1.44 9.45 -23.06
CA ALA A 116 0.08 9.26 -23.53
C ALA A 116 0.07 8.73 -24.98
N ALA A 117 -1.04 8.08 -25.36
CA ALA A 117 -1.20 7.48 -26.67
C ALA A 117 -1.15 8.50 -27.83
N ASP A 118 -1.36 9.79 -27.53
CA ASP A 118 -1.26 10.90 -28.48
C ASP A 118 0.17 11.45 -28.63
N GLY A 119 1.16 10.84 -27.96
CA GLY A 119 2.56 11.26 -27.98
C GLY A 119 2.90 12.38 -27.00
N SER A 120 1.95 12.86 -26.19
CA SER A 120 2.22 13.82 -25.13
C SER A 120 2.88 13.14 -23.92
N THR A 121 3.80 13.86 -23.27
CA THR A 121 4.44 13.40 -22.02
C THR A 121 3.73 14.05 -20.84
N GLY A 122 3.07 13.24 -20.03
CA GLY A 122 2.46 13.62 -18.76
C GLY A 122 3.31 13.19 -17.57
N LYS A 123 2.86 13.56 -16.37
CA LYS A 123 3.42 13.09 -15.09
C LYS A 123 2.31 12.41 -14.30
N ARG A 124 2.62 11.27 -13.71
CA ARG A 124 1.75 10.56 -12.78
C ARG A 124 2.34 10.65 -11.38
N LEU A 125 1.55 11.17 -10.45
CA LEU A 125 1.88 11.15 -9.03
C LEU A 125 1.34 9.86 -8.40
N ALA A 126 2.15 9.24 -7.55
CA ALA A 126 1.79 8.05 -6.79
C ALA A 126 2.39 8.11 -5.39
N ARG A 127 1.71 7.48 -4.43
CA ARG A 127 2.12 7.29 -3.05
C ARG A 127 1.85 5.86 -2.63
#